data_AF-U7P6U3-F1
#
_entry.id   AF-U7P6U3-F1
#
_cell.length_a   1.000
_cell.length_b   1.000
_cell.length_c   1.000
_cell.angle_alpha   90.00
_cell.angle_beta   90.00
_cell.angle_gamma   90.00
#
_symmetry.space_group_name_H-M   'P 1'
#
loop_
_entity.id
_entity.type
_entity.pdbx_description
1 polymer ?
#
loop_
_entity_poly.entity_id
_entity_poly.type
_entity_poly.pdbx_seq_one_letter_code
_entity_poly.pdbx_strand_id
1 'polypeptide(L)'
;MTISSTPHGVTVKPRRLRFDVRAELRTLWHGNDAFRTAFFNALSLQFPDGEQQFINAVRLYRDQITDPKLKEEIKGFIGQEALHSREHKEYNEALKARGYDIDALDERFRKHMDNRGLLEANLRELEA
;
A
#
# COMPACT_ATOMS: atom_id res chain seq x y z
N MET A 1 13.94 -19.41 -20.07
CA MET A 1 12.65 -19.14 -20.73
C MET A 1 12.07 -17.89 -20.10
N THR A 2 11.52 -16.97 -20.88
CA THR A 2 10.86 -15.76 -20.37
C THR A 2 9.50 -16.16 -19.80
N ILE A 3 9.24 -15.81 -18.54
CA ILE A 3 7.97 -16.04 -17.85
C ILE A 3 7.12 -14.76 -17.90
N SER A 4 7.76 -13.58 -17.87
CA SER A 4 7.06 -12.29 -17.89
C SER A 4 6.23 -12.11 -19.16
N SER A 5 4.93 -11.87 -18.97
CA SER A 5 3.96 -11.53 -20.02
C SER A 5 3.76 -10.03 -20.24
N THR A 6 4.49 -9.18 -19.50
CA THR A 6 4.41 -7.71 -19.65
C THR A 6 4.68 -7.31 -21.10
N PRO A 7 3.86 -6.45 -21.73
CA PRO A 7 4.09 -6.02 -23.11
C PRO A 7 5.45 -5.37 -23.32
N HIS A 8 6.01 -5.49 -24.54
CA HIS A 8 7.25 -4.80 -24.89
C HIS A 8 7.10 -3.28 -24.76
N GLY A 9 8.14 -2.63 -24.22
CA GLY A 9 8.14 -1.17 -23.99
C GLY A 9 7.43 -0.72 -22.71
N VAL A 10 6.68 -1.60 -22.05
CA VAL A 10 6.11 -1.31 -20.72
C VAL A 10 7.14 -1.65 -19.65
N THR A 11 7.36 -0.72 -18.71
CA THR A 11 8.28 -0.91 -17.59
C THR A 11 7.62 -0.49 -16.29
N VAL A 12 7.78 -1.30 -15.24
CA VAL A 12 7.32 -0.96 -13.89
C VAL A 12 8.37 -0.10 -13.23
N LYS A 13 8.16 1.21 -13.21
CA LYS A 13 9.09 2.18 -12.61
C LYS A 13 8.44 2.85 -11.40
N PRO A 14 9.09 2.84 -10.23
CA PRO A 14 8.63 3.61 -9.08
C PRO A 14 8.51 5.10 -9.43
N ARG A 15 7.33 5.69 -9.20
CA ARG A 15 7.06 7.11 -9.44
C ARG A 15 6.96 7.85 -8.12
N ARG A 16 7.90 8.75 -7.88
CA ARG A 16 7.98 9.54 -6.63
C ARG A 16 7.07 10.77 -6.67
N LEU A 17 5.78 10.54 -6.88
CA LEU A 17 4.75 11.58 -6.79
C LEU A 17 4.49 11.97 -5.34
N ARG A 18 3.97 13.19 -5.12
CA ARG A 18 3.44 13.64 -3.83
C ARG A 18 2.07 14.25 -4.06
N PHE A 19 1.12 13.94 -3.18
CA PHE A 19 -0.22 14.49 -3.22
C PHE A 19 -0.46 15.36 -2.00
N ASP A 20 -0.54 16.68 -2.19
CA ASP A 20 -1.02 17.58 -1.15
C ASP A 20 -2.54 17.71 -1.26
N VAL A 21 -3.25 16.87 -0.50
CA VAL A 21 -4.72 16.83 -0.45
C VAL A 21 -5.28 17.22 0.91
N ARG A 22 -4.44 17.78 1.79
CA ARG A 22 -4.82 18.05 3.19
C ARG A 22 -5.98 19.03 3.32
N ALA A 23 -6.08 19.99 2.39
CA ALA A 23 -7.15 20.98 2.39
C ALA A 23 -8.49 20.33 2.02
N GLU A 24 -8.50 19.50 0.98
CA GLU A 24 -9.66 18.78 0.46
C GLU A 24 -10.21 17.82 1.52
N LEU A 25 -9.33 17.05 2.17
CA LEU A 25 -9.70 16.04 3.17
C LEU A 25 -10.38 16.62 4.41
N ARG A 26 -10.32 17.95 4.64
CA ARG A 26 -11.10 18.63 5.69
C ARG A 26 -12.60 18.66 5.39
N THR A 27 -13.02 18.38 4.16
CA THR A 27 -14.40 18.54 3.69
C THR A 27 -14.99 17.20 3.22
N LEU A 28 -16.28 17.19 2.88
CA LEU A 28 -16.88 16.10 2.09
C LEU A 28 -16.40 16.18 0.64
N TRP A 29 -15.10 15.91 0.44
CA TRP A 29 -14.37 16.16 -0.80
C TRP A 29 -14.96 15.41 -1.99
N HIS A 30 -15.66 14.30 -1.75
CA HIS A 30 -16.31 13.52 -2.80
C HIS A 30 -17.70 14.07 -3.13
N GLY A 31 -17.75 15.30 -3.65
CA GLY A 31 -18.99 15.92 -4.15
C GLY A 31 -19.99 16.28 -3.06
N ASN A 32 -19.50 16.65 -1.87
CA ASN A 32 -20.30 16.95 -0.68
C ASN A 32 -21.18 15.79 -0.18
N ASP A 33 -20.84 14.55 -0.54
CA ASP A 33 -21.56 13.34 -0.15
C ASP A 33 -20.84 12.64 1.01
N ALA A 34 -21.56 12.44 2.12
CA ALA A 34 -21.03 11.85 3.34
C ALA A 34 -20.62 10.39 3.16
N PHE A 35 -21.46 9.59 2.50
CA PHE A 35 -21.21 8.16 2.30
C PHE A 35 -20.04 7.94 1.36
N ARG A 36 -20.02 8.61 0.20
CA ARG A 36 -18.94 8.47 -0.78
C ARG A 36 -17.61 8.88 -0.17
N THR A 37 -17.58 10.02 0.53
CA THR A 37 -16.38 10.49 1.22
C THR A 37 -15.89 9.44 2.24
N ALA A 38 -16.79 8.96 3.10
CA ALA A 38 -16.42 7.97 4.12
C ALA A 38 -15.94 6.65 3.52
N PHE A 39 -16.59 6.17 2.45
CA PHE A 39 -16.22 4.93 1.77
C PHE A 39 -14.81 5.00 1.19
N PHE A 40 -14.49 6.06 0.44
CA PHE A 40 -13.15 6.21 -0.14
C PHE A 40 -12.08 6.51 0.89
N ASN A 41 -12.41 7.28 1.95
CA ASN A 41 -11.53 7.45 3.10
C ASN A 41 -11.18 6.10 3.74
N ALA A 42 -12.18 5.23 3.96
CA ALA A 42 -11.99 3.93 4.57
C ALA A 42 -11.12 2.98 3.74
N LEU A 43 -11.20 3.04 2.41
CA LEU A 43 -10.28 2.29 1.53
C LEU A 43 -8.83 2.70 1.78
N SER A 44 -8.56 4.01 1.89
CA SER A 44 -7.21 4.53 2.18
C SER A 44 -6.63 4.00 3.50
N LEU A 45 -7.48 3.73 4.49
CA LEU A 45 -7.04 3.25 5.80
C LEU A 45 -6.33 1.91 5.73
N GLN A 46 -6.86 0.99 4.92
CA GLN A 46 -6.44 -0.40 4.88
C GLN A 46 -5.27 -0.65 3.90
N PHE A 47 -5.06 0.26 2.95
CA PHE A 47 -4.02 0.08 1.94
C PHE A 47 -2.60 -0.04 2.50
N PRO A 48 -2.14 0.77 3.46
CA PRO A 48 -0.77 0.66 3.97
C PRO A 48 -0.39 -0.75 4.42
N ASP A 49 -1.26 -1.43 5.17
CA ASP A 49 -1.03 -2.79 5.64
C ASP A 49 -1.23 -3.82 4.51
N GLY A 50 -2.22 -3.62 3.64
CA GLY A 50 -2.46 -4.45 2.47
C GLY A 50 -1.30 -4.44 1.46
N GLU A 51 -0.74 -3.28 1.16
CA GLU A 51 0.41 -3.11 0.27
C GLU A 51 1.67 -3.74 0.86
N GLN A 52 1.82 -3.68 2.18
CA GLN A 52 2.88 -4.44 2.85
C GLN A 52 2.72 -5.95 2.62
N GLN A 53 1.49 -6.47 2.56
CA GLN A 53 1.24 -7.87 2.16
C GLN A 53 1.61 -8.14 0.72
N PHE A 54 1.26 -7.23 -0.21
CA PHE A 54 1.65 -7.39 -1.60
C PHE A 54 3.17 -7.47 -1.75
N ILE A 55 3.90 -6.58 -1.05
CA ILE A 55 5.36 -6.58 -0.99
C ILE A 55 5.88 -7.89 -0.38
N ASN A 56 5.34 -8.33 0.74
CA ASN A 56 5.78 -9.55 1.43
C ASN A 56 5.55 -10.80 0.56
N ALA A 57 4.38 -10.88 -0.09
CA ALA A 57 4.04 -11.99 -0.99
C ALA A 57 5.02 -12.10 -2.15
N VAL A 58 5.38 -11.00 -2.82
CA VAL A 58 6.35 -11.06 -3.94
C VAL A 58 7.79 -11.29 -3.45
N ARG A 59 8.15 -10.78 -2.26
CA ARG A 59 9.47 -11.02 -1.67
C ARG A 59 9.69 -12.50 -1.36
N LEU A 60 8.67 -13.20 -0.85
CA LEU A 60 8.73 -14.62 -0.50
C LEU A 60 9.16 -15.51 -1.68
N TYR A 61 8.77 -15.14 -2.91
CA TYR A 61 9.08 -15.93 -4.11
C TYR A 61 10.19 -15.33 -4.98
N ARG A 62 10.70 -14.13 -4.65
CA ARG A 62 11.64 -13.37 -5.50
C ARG A 62 12.86 -14.20 -5.90
N ASP A 63 13.40 -14.97 -4.97
CA ASP A 63 14.64 -15.70 -5.17
C ASP A 63 14.43 -17.00 -5.98
N GLN A 64 13.17 -17.44 -6.14
CA GLN A 64 12.78 -18.55 -7.02
C GLN A 64 12.61 -18.11 -8.49
N ILE A 65 12.52 -16.80 -8.74
CA ILE A 65 12.40 -16.26 -10.09
C ILE A 65 13.77 -16.30 -10.78
N THR A 66 13.82 -16.79 -12.01
CA THR A 66 15.05 -16.81 -12.83
C THR A 66 14.99 -15.88 -14.03
N ASP A 67 13.79 -15.48 -14.47
CA ASP A 67 13.59 -14.53 -15.56
C ASP A 67 14.09 -13.12 -15.16
N PRO A 68 15.13 -12.58 -15.82
CA PRO A 68 15.69 -11.28 -15.47
C PRO A 68 14.70 -10.13 -15.65
N LYS A 69 13.77 -10.22 -16.61
CA LYS A 69 12.75 -9.19 -16.83
C LYS A 69 11.77 -9.16 -15.66
N LEU A 70 11.29 -10.33 -15.24
CA LEU A 70 10.37 -10.44 -14.11
C LEU A 70 11.01 -9.99 -12.79
N LYS A 71 12.33 -10.24 -12.60
CA LYS A 71 13.07 -9.72 -11.44
C LYS A 71 13.05 -8.19 -11.37
N GLU A 72 13.33 -7.52 -12.49
CA GLU A 72 13.30 -6.05 -12.54
C GLU A 72 11.87 -5.51 -12.33
N GLU A 73 10.86 -6.21 -12.85
CA GLU A 73 9.45 -5.86 -12.62
C GLU A 73 9.05 -5.98 -11.15
N ILE A 74 9.45 -7.07 -10.46
CA ILE A 74 9.23 -7.25 -9.02
C ILE A 74 9.91 -6.13 -8.22
N LYS A 75 11.14 -5.76 -8.57
CA LYS A 75 11.86 -4.65 -7.92
C LYS A 75 11.13 -3.33 -8.13
N GLY A 76 10.66 -3.08 -9.35
CA GLY A 76 9.85 -1.91 -9.70
C GLY A 76 8.53 -1.86 -8.94
N PHE A 77 7.83 -2.99 -8.84
CA PHE A 77 6.59 -3.14 -8.10
C PHE A 77 6.79 -2.85 -6.61
N ILE A 78 7.76 -3.48 -5.95
CA ILE A 78 8.07 -3.24 -4.53
C ILE A 78 8.34 -1.75 -4.28
N GLY A 79 9.11 -1.11 -5.15
CA GLY A 79 9.39 0.33 -5.04
C GLY A 79 8.14 1.20 -5.24
N GLN A 80 7.25 0.83 -6.16
CA GLN A 80 6.01 1.54 -6.41
C GLN A 80 5.03 1.41 -5.23
N GLU A 81 4.83 0.20 -4.70
CA GLU A 81 3.97 -0.05 -3.54
C GLU A 81 4.48 0.68 -2.29
N ALA A 82 5.80 0.70 -2.06
CA ALA A 82 6.38 1.43 -0.94
C ALA A 82 6.13 2.96 -1.03
N LEU A 83 6.18 3.51 -2.24
CA LEU A 83 5.85 4.93 -2.47
C LEU A 83 4.35 5.20 -2.35
N HIS A 84 3.50 4.27 -2.81
CA HIS A 84 2.05 4.39 -2.70
C HIS A 84 1.57 4.31 -1.24
N SER A 85 2.14 3.38 -0.46
CA SER A 85 1.94 3.25 0.99
C SER A 85 2.29 4.51 1.75
N ARG A 86 3.35 5.23 1.34
CA ARG A 86 3.65 6.54 1.91
C ARG A 86 2.50 7.53 1.70
N GLU A 87 1.95 7.61 0.50
CA GLU A 87 0.86 8.56 0.21
C GLU A 87 -0.41 8.20 0.98
N HIS A 88 -0.74 6.91 1.12
CA HIS A 88 -1.86 6.49 1.96
C HIS A 88 -1.63 6.81 3.45
N LYS A 89 -0.41 6.65 3.97
CA LYS A 89 -0.06 7.08 5.33
C LYS A 89 -0.22 8.59 5.50
N GLU A 90 0.27 9.39 4.55
CA GLU A 90 0.10 10.85 4.58
C GLU A 90 -1.38 11.26 4.51
N TYR A 91 -2.20 10.55 3.71
CA TYR A 91 -3.65 10.72 3.63
C TYR A 91 -4.34 10.40 4.96
N ASN A 92 -4.02 9.27 5.58
CA ASN A 92 -4.63 8.82 6.83
C ASN A 92 -4.29 9.77 8.00
N GLU A 93 -3.06 10.28 8.04
CA GLU A 93 -2.66 11.34 8.98
C GLU A 93 -3.43 12.65 8.77
N ALA A 94 -3.75 13.00 7.52
CA ALA A 94 -4.61 14.15 7.25
C ALA A 94 -6.06 13.94 7.74
N LEU A 95 -6.57 12.70 7.70
CA LEU A 95 -7.88 12.37 8.28
C LEU A 95 -7.87 12.43 9.82
N LYS A 96 -6.78 12.03 10.49
CA LYS A 96 -6.64 12.22 11.95
C LYS A 96 -6.80 13.69 12.33
N ALA A 97 -6.22 14.60 11.55
CA ALA A 97 -6.35 16.04 11.76
C ALA A 97 -7.79 16.58 11.59
N ARG A 98 -8.68 15.82 10.96
CA ARG A 98 -10.13 16.10 10.87
C ARG A 98 -10.93 15.51 12.04
N GLY A 99 -10.31 14.75 12.92
CA GLY A 99 -10.94 14.14 14.09
C GLY A 99 -11.40 12.70 13.91
N TYR A 100 -10.97 12.03 12.84
CA TYR A 100 -11.18 10.58 12.72
C TYR A 100 -10.26 9.83 13.68
N ASP A 101 -10.83 8.90 14.43
CA ASP A 101 -10.05 7.91 15.18
C ASP A 101 -9.67 6.75 14.24
N ILE A 102 -8.63 6.99 13.44
CA ILE A 102 -8.13 6.04 12.45
C ILE A 102 -7.65 4.74 13.11
N ASP A 103 -7.01 4.85 14.27
CA ASP A 103 -6.42 3.71 14.95
C ASP A 103 -7.53 2.77 15.48
N ALA A 104 -8.63 3.32 16.00
CA ALA A 104 -9.80 2.53 16.38
C ALA A 104 -10.54 1.92 15.17
N LEU A 105 -10.65 2.69 14.06
CA LEU A 105 -11.29 2.20 12.83
C LEU A 105 -10.52 1.03 12.21
N ASP A 106 -9.20 1.05 12.30
CA ASP A 106 -8.33 0.04 11.69
C ASP A 106 -8.06 -1.17 12.61
N GLU A 107 -8.32 -1.05 13.92
CA GLU A 107 -8.00 -2.08 14.91
C GLU A 107 -8.54 -3.48 14.55
N ARG A 108 -9.79 -3.55 14.08
CA ARG A 108 -10.41 -4.83 13.69
C ARG A 108 -9.71 -5.45 12.49
N PHE A 109 -9.31 -4.64 11.52
CA PHE A 109 -8.59 -5.09 10.34
C PHE A 109 -7.20 -5.59 10.71
N ARG A 110 -6.47 -4.80 11.52
CA ARG A 110 -5.16 -5.18 12.05
C ARG A 110 -5.21 -6.49 12.85
N LYS A 111 -6.17 -6.66 13.77
CA LYS A 111 -6.39 -7.92 14.50
C LYS A 111 -6.69 -9.09 13.56
N HIS A 112 -7.48 -8.86 12.52
CA HIS A 112 -7.76 -9.90 11.53
C HIS A 112 -6.48 -10.33 10.80
N MET A 113 -5.66 -9.37 10.37
CA MET A 113 -4.39 -9.66 9.71
C MET A 113 -3.40 -10.37 10.63
N ASP A 114 -3.32 -9.95 11.89
CA ASP A 114 -2.47 -10.57 12.90
C ASP A 114 -2.84 -12.04 13.14
N ASN A 115 -4.14 -12.32 13.33
CA ASN A 115 -4.66 -13.69 13.47
C ASN A 115 -4.38 -14.59 12.26
N ARG A 116 -4.08 -13.99 11.10
CA ARG A 116 -3.72 -14.70 9.87
C ARG A 116 -2.19 -14.81 9.68
N GLY A 117 -1.39 -14.29 10.61
CA GLY A 117 0.08 -14.26 10.53
C GLY A 117 0.60 -13.26 9.49
N LEU A 118 -0.20 -12.28 9.09
CA LEU A 118 0.12 -11.36 8.01
C LEU A 118 0.94 -10.15 8.48
N LEU A 119 0.86 -9.76 9.75
CA LEU A 119 1.58 -8.57 10.26
C LEU A 119 3.01 -8.86 10.75
N GLU A 120 3.28 -10.04 11.31
CA GLU A 120 4.57 -10.35 11.97
C GLU A 120 5.57 -11.17 11.13
N ALA A 121 5.20 -11.61 9.93
CA ALA A 121 6.15 -12.31 9.06
C ALA A 121 7.14 -11.32 8.42
N ASN A 122 8.32 -11.16 9.06
CA ASN A 122 9.61 -10.64 8.53
C ASN A 122 10.23 -9.41 9.22
N LEU A 123 9.96 -9.12 10.50
CA LEU A 123 10.78 -8.14 11.25
C LEU A 123 11.97 -8.77 11.98
N ARG A 124 12.01 -10.10 12.17
CA ARG A 124 13.09 -10.78 12.92
C ARG A 124 14.26 -11.30 12.07
N GLU A 125 14.21 -11.14 10.75
CA GLU A 125 15.34 -11.44 9.85
C GLU A 125 16.03 -10.15 9.33
N LEU A 126 15.80 -8.99 9.96
CA LEU A 126 16.25 -7.69 9.48
C LEU A 126 17.56 -7.16 10.11
N GLU A 127 18.32 -8.00 10.82
CA GLU A 127 19.67 -7.66 11.35
C GLU A 127 20.76 -8.72 11.08
N ALA A 128 20.59 -9.58 10.07
CA ALA A 128 21.65 -10.48 9.59
C ALA A 128 21.78 -10.40 8.05
#